data_AF-A0A6L0XP41-F1
#
_entry.id   AF-A0A6L0XP41-F1
#
_cell.length_a   1.000
_cell.length_b   1.000
_cell.length_c   1.000
_cell.angle_alpha   90.00
_cell.angle_beta   90.00
_cell.angle_gamma   90.00
#
_symmetry.space_group_name_H-M   'P 1'
#
loop_
_entity.id
_entity.type
_entity.pdbx_description
1 polymer ?
#
loop_
_entity_poly.entity_id
_entity_poly.type
_entity_poly.pdbx_seq_one_letter_code
_entity_poly.pdbx_strand_id
1 'polypeptide(L)'
;MSDDAKSRVQVSLRIRPAKKGARHSTKVVVRGAEGGDVVVDDEQRTKRVYHFDHVFSGGQAEVFEAIGRPMLREAYKGFNVCLFAYGQTGSGKTYSLLGDMGCEERAGVAPRFVRCLFDEAQRMVDEDADLTIKVSLSMIEVYMEKVRDLLAPRQRGQEPESLEIHEDPSRRVYVRGASVHQVLSAERMIELLQKGNANRQTAETRMNETSSRSHAIMQISLSQEFACVKKKDLECVVSLVDLAGSERQTKTESSGQQFEEAKKINHSLLMLGRALNSFSDRKGSDAFISLRESKLTRLLSESFGGNSKTWMLATVSPTAFNLTESISTLDYATNAMAITNKAKVNSVFKSLELKELKAVVSSLEKQLESLAAARDAKEVDVAILQEEREALRLAVHTARSQDTAAQRLQSTVQHIQLGNIALRRRVEAAEKRMIWSLDNEASFLFYKGRCAISLRGVLRGEKWAYRLALLAENGQATSSTLHVQVFSLNKDLTVLEDPMEMVGRSIKFCLRIVGAEGLPPQFCRHSFCKLSLLFDQDNRYFTTSTAEDTTNPRWDLVKRFELPHLTPEVIAHFNTHHLFTFEVFGFST
;
A
#
# COMPACT_ATOMS: atom_id res chain seq x y z
N MET A 1 19.92 5.94 -23.83
CA MET A 1 19.85 6.55 -25.17
C MET A 1 18.38 6.59 -25.54
N SER A 2 17.75 7.76 -25.54
CA SER A 2 16.34 7.90 -25.94
C SER A 2 16.28 7.91 -27.46
N ASP A 3 15.60 6.92 -28.05
CA ASP A 3 15.23 6.93 -29.47
C ASP A 3 14.15 8.01 -29.68
N ASP A 4 14.58 9.28 -29.74
CA ASP A 4 13.75 10.39 -30.19
C ASP A 4 13.64 10.29 -31.72
N ALA A 5 12.79 9.39 -32.21
CA ALA A 5 12.52 9.24 -33.63
C ALA A 5 11.69 10.44 -34.10
N LYS A 6 12.29 11.30 -34.93
CA LYS A 6 11.55 12.31 -35.67
C LYS A 6 10.55 11.60 -36.59
N SER A 7 9.26 11.78 -36.35
CA SER A 7 8.19 11.17 -37.13
C SER A 7 7.40 12.25 -37.84
N ARG A 8 7.40 12.25 -39.17
CA ARG A 8 6.47 13.04 -39.98
C ARG A 8 5.03 12.60 -39.69
N VAL A 9 4.07 13.54 -39.74
CA VAL A 9 2.64 13.21 -39.75
C VAL A 9 2.29 12.52 -41.06
N GLN A 10 1.74 11.31 -40.98
CA GLN A 10 1.30 10.57 -42.17
C GLN A 10 -0.09 11.04 -42.58
N VAL A 11 -0.27 11.40 -43.84
CA VAL A 11 -1.50 11.99 -44.35
C VAL A 11 -2.07 11.10 -45.44
N SER A 12 -3.28 10.62 -45.21
CA SER A 12 -4.02 9.83 -46.18
C SER A 12 -5.29 10.55 -46.60
N LEU A 13 -5.64 10.46 -47.88
CA LEU A 13 -6.88 10.97 -48.43
C LEU A 13 -7.88 9.83 -48.63
N ARG A 14 -9.14 10.06 -48.30
CA ARG A 14 -10.26 9.20 -48.69
C ARG A 14 -11.28 9.98 -49.50
N ILE A 15 -11.51 9.51 -50.72
CA ILE A 15 -12.54 10.03 -51.61
C ILE A 15 -13.77 9.15 -51.45
N ARG A 16 -14.87 9.70 -50.92
CA ARG A 16 -16.11 8.92 -50.79
C ARG A 16 -16.74 8.64 -52.16
N PRO A 17 -17.52 7.55 -52.31
CA PRO A 17 -18.32 7.34 -53.51
C PRO A 17 -19.31 8.49 -53.77
N ALA A 18 -19.60 8.76 -55.04
CA ALA A 18 -20.68 9.67 -55.43
C ALA A 18 -22.04 9.09 -54.99
N LYS A 19 -22.88 9.92 -54.35
CA LYS A 19 -24.22 9.47 -53.92
C LYS A 19 -25.11 9.28 -55.16
N LYS A 20 -25.69 8.09 -55.33
CA LYS A 20 -26.72 7.84 -56.35
C LYS A 20 -27.97 8.67 -55.97
N GLY A 21 -28.45 9.54 -56.87
CA GLY A 21 -29.68 10.32 -56.68
C GLY A 21 -29.52 11.75 -56.11
N ALA A 22 -28.31 12.33 -56.08
CA ALA A 22 -28.14 13.73 -55.67
C ALA A 22 -28.77 14.70 -56.69
N ARG A 23 -29.58 15.66 -56.21
CA ARG A 23 -30.23 16.70 -57.04
C ARG A 23 -29.26 17.72 -57.65
N HIS A 24 -27.99 17.72 -57.24
CA HIS A 24 -26.96 18.64 -57.70
C HIS A 24 -25.84 17.90 -58.43
N SER A 25 -25.25 18.57 -59.42
CA SER A 25 -24.20 18.11 -60.36
C SER A 25 -23.45 16.84 -59.92
N THR A 26 -23.68 15.75 -60.64
CA THR A 26 -22.98 14.46 -60.52
C THR A 26 -21.58 14.47 -61.13
N LYS A 27 -21.12 15.62 -61.65
CA LYS A 27 -19.80 15.72 -62.28
C LYS A 27 -18.71 15.46 -61.25
N VAL A 28 -17.97 14.36 -61.46
CA VAL A 28 -16.82 13.96 -60.65
C VAL A 28 -15.60 14.77 -61.09
N VAL A 29 -15.10 15.61 -60.20
CA VAL A 29 -13.99 16.54 -60.41
C VAL A 29 -12.76 16.21 -59.56
N VAL A 30 -12.89 15.40 -58.51
CA VAL A 30 -11.76 14.89 -57.71
C VAL A 30 -11.62 13.39 -57.94
N ARG A 31 -10.44 12.95 -58.37
CA ARG A 31 -10.15 11.54 -58.69
C ARG A 31 -8.80 11.14 -58.10
N GLY A 32 -8.73 9.92 -57.57
CA GLY A 32 -7.44 9.29 -57.26
C GLY A 32 -6.77 8.82 -58.55
N ALA A 33 -5.45 8.97 -58.60
CA ALA A 33 -4.56 8.42 -59.62
C ALA A 33 -3.63 7.39 -58.98
N GLU A 34 -2.89 6.64 -59.81
CA GLU A 34 -1.90 5.68 -59.31
C GLU A 34 -0.78 6.39 -58.54
N GLY A 35 -0.19 5.71 -57.55
CA GLY A 35 0.97 6.23 -56.81
C GLY A 35 0.66 7.24 -55.70
N GLY A 36 -0.59 7.38 -55.25
CA GLY A 36 -0.96 8.32 -54.17
C GLY A 36 -1.27 9.73 -54.65
N ASP A 37 -1.40 9.91 -55.97
CA ASP A 37 -1.75 11.19 -56.57
C ASP A 37 -3.26 11.42 -56.62
N VAL A 38 -3.66 12.68 -56.56
CA VAL A 38 -5.06 13.13 -56.59
C VAL A 38 -5.17 14.25 -57.58
N VAL A 39 -6.00 14.03 -58.61
CA VAL A 39 -6.24 15.01 -59.66
C VAL A 39 -7.55 15.72 -59.39
N VAL A 40 -7.48 17.05 -59.38
CA VAL A 40 -8.62 17.94 -59.25
C VAL A 40 -8.79 18.71 -60.56
N ASP A 41 -9.89 18.46 -61.25
CA ASP A 41 -10.30 19.21 -62.45
C ASP A 41 -11.13 20.43 -62.02
N ASP A 42 -10.49 21.60 -62.02
CA ASP A 42 -11.19 22.88 -61.84
C ASP A 42 -11.98 23.23 -63.12
N GLU A 43 -13.22 23.72 -62.97
CA GLU A 43 -14.05 24.16 -64.09
C GLU A 43 -13.38 25.29 -64.90
N GLN A 44 -12.36 25.95 -64.32
CA GLN A 44 -11.50 26.96 -64.93
C GLN A 44 -10.33 26.41 -65.77
N ARG A 45 -10.30 25.11 -66.11
CA ARG A 45 -9.27 24.42 -66.93
C ARG A 45 -7.87 24.28 -66.28
N THR A 46 -7.70 24.63 -65.02
CA THR A 46 -6.48 24.36 -64.25
C THR A 46 -6.56 23.00 -63.56
N LYS A 47 -5.72 22.05 -64.00
CA LYS A 47 -5.56 20.77 -63.30
C LYS A 47 -4.63 20.96 -62.11
N ARG A 48 -5.12 20.67 -60.90
CA ARG A 48 -4.29 20.60 -59.69
C ARG A 48 -3.99 19.14 -59.37
N VAL A 49 -2.75 18.85 -59.02
CA VAL A 49 -2.31 17.53 -58.59
C VAL A 49 -1.80 17.62 -57.17
N TYR A 50 -2.30 16.77 -56.30
CA TYR A 50 -1.86 16.62 -54.92
C TYR A 50 -1.27 15.22 -54.73
N HIS A 51 -0.33 15.08 -53.81
CA HIS A 51 0.32 13.81 -53.49
C HIS A 51 0.20 13.54 -51.99
N PHE A 52 -0.22 12.32 -51.61
CA PHE A 52 -0.41 11.90 -50.23
C PHE A 52 0.18 10.50 -49.99
N ASP A 53 0.40 10.12 -48.73
CA ASP A 53 0.94 8.80 -48.38
C ASP A 53 0.05 7.67 -48.91
N HIS A 54 -1.27 7.85 -48.79
CA HIS A 54 -2.27 6.92 -49.31
C HIS A 54 -3.50 7.67 -49.84
N VAL A 55 -4.09 7.17 -50.93
CA VAL A 55 -5.33 7.68 -51.50
C VAL A 55 -6.32 6.53 -51.63
N PHE A 56 -7.38 6.57 -50.82
CA PHE A 56 -8.39 5.54 -50.75
C PHE A 56 -9.62 5.91 -51.57
N SER A 57 -10.08 4.96 -52.37
CA SER A 57 -11.40 4.97 -53.00
C SER A 57 -12.25 3.74 -52.63
N GLY A 58 -11.66 2.78 -51.89
CA GLY A 58 -12.29 1.52 -51.51
C GLY A 58 -12.93 1.48 -50.12
N GLY A 59 -13.07 0.25 -49.62
CA GLY A 59 -13.84 -0.10 -48.43
C GLY A 59 -13.14 0.23 -47.11
N GLN A 60 -13.80 -0.08 -45.99
CA GLN A 60 -13.27 0.22 -44.65
C GLN A 60 -12.04 -0.62 -44.30
N ALA A 61 -11.97 -1.86 -44.79
CA ALA A 61 -10.86 -2.76 -44.53
C ALA A 61 -9.53 -2.21 -45.07
N GLU A 62 -9.53 -1.68 -46.29
CA GLU A 62 -8.34 -1.05 -46.90
C GLU A 62 -7.81 0.11 -46.06
N VAL A 63 -8.70 0.99 -45.60
CA VAL A 63 -8.34 2.13 -44.73
C VAL A 63 -7.75 1.64 -43.41
N PHE A 64 -8.32 0.57 -42.82
CA PHE A 64 -7.80 -0.01 -41.58
C PHE A 64 -6.42 -0.66 -41.78
N GLU A 65 -6.21 -1.41 -42.86
CA GLU A 65 -4.92 -2.06 -43.12
C GLU A 65 -3.79 -1.05 -43.34
N ALA A 66 -4.08 0.06 -44.03
CA ALA A 66 -3.08 1.09 -44.30
C ALA A 66 -2.80 2.03 -43.11
N ILE A 67 -3.81 2.33 -42.27
CA ILE A 67 -3.65 3.28 -41.15
C ILE A 67 -3.74 2.57 -39.80
N GLY A 68 -4.83 1.85 -39.56
CA GLY A 68 -5.15 1.25 -38.27
C GLY A 68 -4.13 0.19 -37.84
N ARG A 69 -3.69 -0.68 -38.75
CA ARG A 69 -2.72 -1.75 -38.44
C ARG A 69 -1.33 -1.20 -38.10
N PRO A 70 -0.72 -0.26 -38.85
CA PRO A 70 0.52 0.39 -38.43
C PRO A 70 0.38 1.12 -37.10
N MET A 71 -0.72 1.85 -36.90
CA MET A 71 -0.99 2.55 -35.65
C MET A 71 -1.04 1.60 -34.45
N LEU A 72 -1.66 0.42 -34.62
CA LEU A 72 -1.74 -0.61 -33.58
C LEU A 72 -0.35 -1.14 -33.19
N ARG A 73 0.49 -1.42 -34.20
CA ARG A 73 1.87 -1.87 -33.96
C ARG A 73 2.68 -0.84 -33.18
N GLU A 74 2.50 0.44 -33.46
CA GLU A 74 3.21 1.50 -32.75
C GLU A 74 2.68 1.71 -31.32
N ALA A 75 1.37 1.54 -31.10
CA ALA A 75 0.79 1.54 -29.75
C ALA A 75 1.40 0.45 -28.87
N TYR A 76 1.50 -0.80 -29.36
CA TYR A 76 2.13 -1.89 -28.61
C TYR A 76 3.63 -1.71 -28.36
N LYS A 77 4.33 -0.90 -29.16
CA LYS A 77 5.71 -0.51 -28.85
C LYS A 77 5.82 0.56 -27.75
N GLY A 78 4.69 1.07 -27.24
CA GLY A 78 4.64 2.10 -26.21
C GLY A 78 4.70 3.53 -26.75
N PHE A 79 4.43 3.75 -28.05
CA PHE A 79 4.28 5.11 -28.58
C PHE A 79 2.86 5.60 -28.39
N ASN A 80 2.69 6.86 -27.99
CA ASN A 80 1.40 7.53 -28.16
C ASN A 80 1.08 7.62 -29.66
N VAL A 81 -0.18 7.38 -30.01
CA VAL A 81 -0.63 7.42 -31.38
C VAL A 81 -1.90 8.24 -31.51
N CYS A 82 -2.05 8.95 -32.62
CA CYS A 82 -3.22 9.77 -32.88
C CYS A 82 -3.69 9.60 -34.33
N LEU A 83 -4.98 9.36 -34.53
CA LEU A 83 -5.63 9.42 -35.83
C LEU A 83 -6.74 10.46 -35.75
N PHE A 84 -6.68 11.48 -36.58
CA PHE A 84 -7.76 12.46 -36.70
C PHE A 84 -8.35 12.50 -38.12
N ALA A 85 -9.67 12.50 -38.20
CA ALA A 85 -10.41 12.62 -39.44
C ALA A 85 -10.80 14.09 -39.69
N TYR A 86 -10.49 14.61 -40.88
CA TYR A 86 -10.73 16.01 -41.26
C TYR A 86 -11.45 16.10 -42.61
N GLY A 87 -12.27 17.14 -42.80
CA GLY A 87 -13.00 17.42 -44.03
C GLY A 87 -14.40 17.99 -43.77
N GLN A 88 -15.11 18.37 -44.82
CA GLN A 88 -16.45 18.97 -44.71
C GLN A 88 -17.50 18.00 -44.14
N THR A 89 -18.63 18.51 -43.69
CA THR A 89 -19.79 17.69 -43.33
C THR A 89 -20.25 16.84 -44.52
N GLY A 90 -20.53 15.56 -44.25
CA GLY A 90 -20.91 14.59 -45.28
C GLY A 90 -19.77 14.09 -46.17
N SER A 91 -18.51 14.45 -45.91
CA SER A 91 -17.34 13.91 -46.63
C SER A 91 -16.99 12.47 -46.25
N GLY A 92 -17.38 12.03 -45.04
CA GLY A 92 -17.14 10.67 -44.54
C GLY A 92 -16.20 10.55 -43.34
N LYS A 93 -15.98 11.61 -42.54
CA LYS A 93 -15.16 11.56 -41.31
C LYS A 93 -15.63 10.47 -40.32
N THR A 94 -16.83 10.63 -39.75
CA THR A 94 -17.44 9.68 -38.82
C THR A 94 -17.62 8.29 -39.45
N TYR A 95 -17.97 8.23 -40.73
CA TYR A 95 -18.07 6.95 -41.45
C TYR A 95 -16.71 6.24 -41.49
N SER A 96 -15.61 6.95 -41.72
CA SER A 96 -14.28 6.33 -41.76
C SER A 96 -13.80 5.90 -40.39
N LEU A 97 -14.04 6.72 -39.36
CA LEU A 97 -13.54 6.45 -38.02
C LEU A 97 -14.39 5.40 -37.30
N LEU A 98 -15.72 5.57 -37.25
CA LEU A 98 -16.63 4.66 -36.55
C LEU A 98 -17.33 3.69 -37.51
N GLY A 99 -17.82 4.20 -38.65
CA GLY A 99 -18.59 3.41 -39.61
C GLY A 99 -19.87 2.83 -39.02
N ASP A 100 -20.36 1.75 -39.63
CA ASP A 100 -21.46 0.97 -39.06
C ASP A 100 -20.89 -0.08 -38.09
N MET A 101 -20.88 0.23 -36.80
CA MET A 101 -20.33 -0.64 -35.76
C MET A 101 -21.09 -1.97 -35.61
N GLY A 102 -22.32 -2.09 -36.15
CA GLY A 102 -23.08 -3.34 -36.15
C GLY A 102 -22.77 -4.27 -37.33
N CYS A 103 -22.03 -3.78 -38.33
CA CYS A 103 -21.72 -4.53 -39.55
C CYS A 103 -20.20 -4.63 -39.73
N GLU A 104 -19.64 -5.83 -39.66
CA GLU A 104 -18.19 -6.04 -39.71
C GLU A 104 -17.55 -5.50 -40.99
N GLU A 105 -18.21 -5.60 -42.14
CA GLU A 105 -17.72 -5.07 -43.41
C GLU A 105 -17.65 -3.52 -43.40
N ARG A 106 -18.64 -2.87 -42.80
CA ARG A 106 -18.81 -1.41 -42.79
C ARG A 106 -18.30 -0.73 -41.52
N ALA A 107 -17.81 -1.50 -40.56
CA ALA A 107 -17.12 -1.02 -39.37
C ALA A 107 -15.90 -0.18 -39.76
N GLY A 108 -15.78 1.02 -39.17
CA GLY A 108 -14.68 1.94 -39.42
C GLY A 108 -13.37 1.53 -38.76
N VAL A 109 -12.40 2.46 -38.73
CA VAL A 109 -11.08 2.22 -38.15
C VAL A 109 -11.14 1.90 -36.65
N ALA A 110 -11.94 2.63 -35.87
CA ALA A 110 -12.03 2.49 -34.42
C ALA A 110 -12.52 1.10 -33.96
N PRO A 111 -13.69 0.59 -34.39
CA PRO A 111 -14.12 -0.76 -33.99
C PRO A 111 -13.19 -1.87 -34.47
N ARG A 112 -12.58 -1.74 -35.67
CA ARG A 112 -11.58 -2.70 -36.16
C ARG A 112 -10.30 -2.67 -35.32
N PHE A 113 -9.84 -1.46 -34.97
CA PHE A 113 -8.69 -1.26 -34.09
C PHE A 113 -8.92 -1.90 -32.73
N VAL A 114 -10.10 -1.71 -32.14
CA VAL A 114 -10.46 -2.31 -30.85
C VAL A 114 -10.42 -3.83 -30.91
N ARG A 115 -10.99 -4.46 -31.94
CA ARG A 115 -10.94 -5.93 -32.09
C ARG A 115 -9.49 -6.41 -32.17
N CYS A 116 -8.70 -5.85 -33.09
CA CYS A 116 -7.30 -6.25 -33.23
C CYS A 116 -6.44 -5.92 -32.01
N LEU A 117 -6.77 -4.88 -31.25
CA LEU A 117 -6.13 -4.58 -29.96
C LEU A 117 -6.38 -5.71 -28.98
N PHE A 118 -7.63 -6.15 -28.78
CA PHE A 118 -7.87 -7.27 -27.87
C PHE A 118 -7.32 -8.60 -28.37
N ASP A 119 -7.36 -8.87 -29.68
CA ASP A 119 -6.76 -10.07 -30.27
C ASP A 119 -5.25 -10.13 -30.04
N GLU A 120 -4.55 -9.00 -30.24
CA GLU A 120 -3.11 -8.89 -30.01
C GLU A 120 -2.77 -8.95 -28.52
N ALA A 121 -3.59 -8.33 -27.66
CA ALA A 121 -3.43 -8.43 -26.22
C ALA A 121 -3.55 -9.88 -25.75
N GLN A 122 -4.54 -10.63 -26.23
CA GLN A 122 -4.72 -12.04 -25.90
C GLN A 122 -3.50 -12.86 -26.34
N ARG A 123 -3.04 -12.66 -27.59
CA ARG A 123 -1.85 -13.33 -28.13
C ARG A 123 -0.61 -13.08 -27.27
N MET A 124 -0.38 -11.85 -26.85
CA MET A 124 0.79 -11.49 -26.04
C MET A 124 0.72 -12.07 -24.61
N VAL A 125 -0.47 -12.12 -24.00
CA VAL A 125 -0.67 -12.73 -22.67
C VAL A 125 -0.52 -14.25 -22.73
N ASP A 126 -0.97 -14.89 -23.82
CA ASP A 126 -0.78 -16.33 -24.03
C ASP A 126 0.70 -16.69 -24.24
N GLU A 127 1.49 -15.78 -24.83
CA GLU A 127 2.94 -15.93 -25.03
C GLU A 127 3.77 -15.64 -23.75
N ASP A 128 3.31 -14.73 -22.89
CA ASP A 128 3.98 -14.29 -21.67
C ASP A 128 2.98 -14.21 -20.50
N ALA A 129 2.89 -15.29 -19.70
CA ALA A 129 1.97 -15.37 -18.56
C ALA A 129 2.24 -14.32 -17.46
N ASP A 130 3.43 -13.71 -17.47
CA ASP A 130 3.86 -12.67 -16.54
C ASP A 130 3.56 -11.24 -17.06
N LEU A 131 2.94 -11.12 -18.24
CA LEU A 131 2.49 -9.85 -18.81
C LEU A 131 1.04 -9.57 -18.42
N THR A 132 0.80 -8.42 -17.80
CA THR A 132 -0.54 -7.89 -17.56
C THR A 132 -0.82 -6.73 -18.50
N ILE A 133 -1.89 -6.83 -19.29
CA ILE A 133 -2.33 -5.75 -20.18
C ILE A 133 -3.60 -5.13 -19.61
N LYS A 134 -3.59 -3.81 -19.41
CA LYS A 134 -4.76 -3.04 -18.96
C LYS A 134 -5.19 -2.08 -20.05
N VAL A 135 -6.49 -2.08 -20.34
CA VAL A 135 -7.09 -1.22 -21.36
C VAL A 135 -8.20 -0.38 -20.72
N SER A 136 -8.22 0.91 -21.02
CA SER A 136 -9.30 1.81 -20.60
C SER A 136 -9.72 2.77 -21.72
N LEU A 137 -10.97 3.21 -21.66
CA LEU A 137 -11.57 4.14 -22.61
C LEU A 137 -12.06 5.41 -21.90
N SER A 138 -11.78 6.56 -22.49
CA SER A 138 -12.46 7.82 -22.23
C SER A 138 -12.96 8.40 -23.55
N MET A 139 -14.14 9.03 -23.54
CA MET A 139 -14.71 9.63 -24.75
C MET A 139 -15.23 11.02 -24.44
N ILE A 140 -14.66 12.01 -25.12
CA ILE A 140 -14.80 13.42 -24.81
C ILE A 140 -15.37 14.16 -26.03
N GLU A 141 -16.34 15.02 -25.78
CA GLU A 141 -16.87 15.96 -26.78
C GLU A 141 -16.35 17.37 -26.50
N VAL A 142 -15.86 18.04 -27.54
CA VAL A 142 -15.60 19.48 -27.52
C VAL A 142 -16.62 20.17 -28.40
N TYR A 143 -17.53 20.91 -27.78
CA TYR A 143 -18.59 21.66 -28.45
C TYR A 143 -18.65 23.09 -27.90
N MET A 144 -18.56 24.09 -28.78
CA MET A 144 -18.62 25.51 -28.39
C MET A 144 -17.58 25.90 -27.31
N GLU A 145 -16.35 25.35 -27.38
CA GLU A 145 -15.29 25.47 -26.36
C GLU A 145 -15.70 25.00 -24.95
N LYS A 146 -16.74 24.16 -24.84
CA LYS A 146 -17.07 23.38 -23.64
C LYS A 146 -16.64 21.93 -23.85
N VAL A 147 -16.05 21.34 -22.82
CA VAL A 147 -15.58 19.94 -22.84
C VAL A 147 -16.59 19.12 -22.06
N ARG A 148 -17.05 18.02 -22.62
CA ARG A 148 -18.07 17.16 -22.01
C ARG A 148 -17.64 15.71 -22.09
N ASP A 149 -18.04 14.95 -21.09
CA ASP A 149 -17.88 13.50 -21.09
C ASP A 149 -19.07 12.83 -21.77
N LEU A 150 -18.81 12.01 -22.79
CA LEU A 150 -19.82 11.28 -23.55
C LEU A 150 -20.24 9.96 -22.90
N LEU A 151 -19.51 9.46 -21.90
CA LEU A 151 -19.78 8.20 -21.21
C LEU A 151 -20.34 8.40 -19.79
N ALA A 152 -20.22 9.61 -19.24
CA ALA A 152 -20.77 9.96 -17.94
C ALA A 152 -22.29 9.68 -17.86
N PRO A 153 -22.79 9.09 -16.76
CA PRO A 153 -24.22 8.86 -16.56
C PRO A 153 -24.97 10.19 -16.50
N ARG A 154 -25.96 10.38 -17.39
CA ARG A 154 -26.77 11.59 -17.42
C ARG A 154 -28.07 11.37 -16.65
N GLN A 155 -28.36 12.23 -15.67
CA GLN A 155 -29.71 12.34 -15.12
C GLN A 155 -30.61 13.12 -16.10
N ARG A 156 -31.87 12.69 -16.22
CA ARG A 156 -32.81 13.25 -17.19
C ARG A 156 -33.13 14.71 -16.81
N GLY A 157 -32.66 15.66 -17.62
CA GLY A 157 -32.92 17.10 -17.43
C GLY A 157 -31.71 17.92 -16.96
N GLN A 158 -30.59 17.28 -16.60
CA GLN A 158 -29.36 18.00 -16.23
C GLN A 158 -28.54 18.38 -17.48
N GLU A 159 -28.11 19.64 -17.56
CA GLU A 159 -27.12 20.06 -18.55
C GLU A 159 -25.77 19.37 -18.28
N PRO A 160 -25.03 18.92 -19.31
CA PRO A 160 -23.71 18.35 -19.12
C PRO A 160 -22.79 19.37 -18.46
N GLU A 161 -22.13 18.97 -17.36
CA GLU A 161 -21.09 19.76 -16.74
C GLU A 161 -19.94 19.98 -17.74
N SER A 162 -19.46 21.22 -17.86
CA SER A 162 -18.29 21.51 -18.69
C SER A 162 -17.04 21.19 -17.88
N LEU A 163 -16.26 20.23 -18.35
CA LEU A 163 -15.02 19.82 -17.71
C LEU A 163 -13.86 20.79 -18.04
N GLU A 164 -12.85 20.78 -17.16
CA GLU A 164 -11.65 21.60 -17.26
C GLU A 164 -10.44 20.78 -17.74
N ILE A 165 -9.56 21.43 -18.49
CA ILE A 165 -8.33 20.84 -19.04
C ILE A 165 -7.15 21.25 -18.16
N HIS A 166 -6.45 20.24 -17.64
CA HIS A 166 -5.28 20.38 -16.77
C HIS A 166 -4.02 19.83 -17.45
N GLU A 167 -2.86 20.21 -16.92
CA GLU A 167 -1.55 19.69 -17.31
C GLU A 167 -0.92 19.05 -16.07
N ASP A 168 -0.40 17.83 -16.20
CA ASP A 168 0.31 17.16 -15.11
C ASP A 168 1.76 17.68 -14.98
N PRO A 169 2.54 17.29 -13.94
CA PRO A 169 3.94 17.70 -13.79
C PRO A 169 4.84 17.28 -14.95
N SER A 170 4.46 16.24 -15.70
CA SER A 170 5.12 15.76 -16.92
C SER A 170 4.68 16.54 -18.17
N ARG A 171 3.84 17.58 -18.01
CA ARG A 171 3.21 18.40 -19.06
C ARG A 171 2.23 17.65 -19.97
N ARG A 172 1.73 16.50 -19.52
CA ARG A 172 0.68 15.77 -20.23
C ARG A 172 -0.67 16.42 -19.99
N VAL A 173 -1.41 16.66 -21.06
CA VAL A 173 -2.72 17.29 -21.01
C VAL A 173 -3.81 16.25 -20.70
N TYR A 174 -4.66 16.51 -19.71
CA TYR A 174 -5.78 15.64 -19.36
C TYR A 174 -7.02 16.44 -18.97
N VAL A 175 -8.19 15.79 -19.02
CA VAL A 175 -9.47 16.40 -18.63
C VAL A 175 -9.82 15.95 -17.22
N ARG A 176 -9.86 16.91 -16.29
CA ARG A 176 -10.18 16.63 -14.89
C ARG A 176 -11.66 16.28 -14.77
N GLY A 177 -11.96 15.16 -14.13
CA GLY A 177 -13.33 14.67 -13.95
C GLY A 177 -13.91 13.90 -15.15
N ALA A 178 -13.13 13.70 -16.22
CA ALA A 178 -13.53 12.78 -17.28
C ALA A 178 -13.54 11.34 -16.76
N SER A 179 -14.60 10.59 -17.06
CA SER A 179 -14.70 9.18 -16.75
C SER A 179 -13.68 8.36 -17.55
N VAL A 180 -13.09 7.40 -16.86
CA VAL A 180 -12.15 6.43 -17.42
C VAL A 180 -12.74 5.05 -17.15
N HIS A 181 -13.18 4.38 -18.21
CA HIS A 181 -13.81 3.07 -18.12
C HIS A 181 -12.79 1.99 -18.44
N GLN A 182 -12.40 1.21 -17.43
CA GLN A 182 -11.63 -0.01 -17.66
C GLN A 182 -12.49 -1.02 -18.42
N VAL A 183 -11.88 -1.66 -19.42
CA VAL A 183 -12.56 -2.63 -20.29
C VAL A 183 -11.76 -3.91 -20.36
N LEU A 184 -12.47 -5.04 -20.34
CA LEU A 184 -11.87 -6.38 -20.35
C LEU A 184 -12.12 -7.14 -21.66
N SER A 185 -12.97 -6.61 -22.55
CA SER A 185 -13.25 -7.23 -23.85
C SER A 185 -13.52 -6.20 -24.95
N ALA A 186 -13.34 -6.64 -26.19
CA ALA A 186 -13.61 -5.83 -27.37
C ALA A 186 -15.09 -5.44 -27.48
N GLU A 187 -16.00 -6.36 -27.17
CA GLU A 187 -17.45 -6.14 -27.21
C GLU A 187 -17.83 -5.00 -26.27
N ARG A 188 -17.33 -5.05 -25.04
CA ARG A 188 -17.63 -4.02 -24.04
C ARG A 188 -17.10 -2.64 -24.46
N MET A 189 -15.91 -2.60 -25.07
CA MET A 189 -15.36 -1.35 -25.57
C MET A 189 -16.17 -0.81 -26.77
N ILE A 190 -16.61 -1.67 -27.69
CA ILE A 190 -17.48 -1.29 -28.82
C ILE A 190 -18.84 -0.79 -28.32
N GLU A 191 -19.45 -1.42 -27.32
CA GLU A 191 -20.68 -0.93 -26.67
C GLU A 191 -20.52 0.49 -26.12
N LEU A 192 -19.38 0.78 -25.47
CA LEU A 192 -19.10 2.12 -24.96
C LEU A 192 -18.91 3.13 -26.11
N LEU A 193 -18.24 2.74 -27.19
CA LEU A 193 -18.12 3.58 -28.40
C LEU A 193 -19.50 3.89 -29.00
N GLN A 194 -20.38 2.89 -29.10
CA GLN A 194 -21.76 3.04 -29.58
C GLN A 194 -22.56 3.95 -28.65
N LYS A 195 -22.48 3.75 -27.33
CA LYS A 195 -23.15 4.57 -26.33
C LYS A 195 -22.69 6.03 -26.37
N GLY A 196 -21.37 6.26 -26.43
CA GLY A 196 -20.81 7.61 -26.53
C GLY A 196 -21.22 8.31 -27.81
N ASN A 197 -21.22 7.60 -28.95
CA ASN A 197 -21.71 8.14 -30.22
C ASN A 197 -23.23 8.42 -30.19
N ALA A 198 -24.03 7.57 -29.57
CA ALA A 198 -25.47 7.81 -29.37
C ALA A 198 -25.75 8.99 -28.43
N ASN A 199 -24.91 9.18 -27.41
CA ASN A 199 -24.99 10.33 -26.49
C ASN A 199 -24.64 11.65 -27.20
N ARG A 200 -23.66 11.61 -28.12
CA ARG A 200 -23.37 12.72 -29.04
C ARG A 200 -24.62 13.02 -29.89
N GLN A 201 -25.20 11.99 -30.52
CA GLN A 201 -26.40 12.12 -31.37
C GLN A 201 -27.67 12.60 -30.64
N THR A 202 -27.91 12.15 -29.41
CA THR A 202 -29.09 12.57 -28.65
C THR A 202 -29.00 14.00 -28.15
N ALA A 203 -27.79 14.53 -27.91
CA ALA A 203 -27.59 15.96 -27.71
C ALA A 203 -28.04 16.78 -28.93
N GLU A 204 -27.97 16.21 -30.14
CA GLU A 204 -28.35 16.85 -31.41
C GLU A 204 -29.87 17.01 -31.56
N THR A 205 -30.68 16.07 -31.05
CA THR A 205 -32.16 16.14 -31.16
C THR A 205 -32.81 17.23 -30.31
N ARG A 206 -32.11 17.78 -29.30
CA ARG A 206 -32.64 18.88 -28.47
C ARG A 206 -32.31 20.27 -29.01
N MET A 207 -31.32 20.40 -29.90
CA MET A 207 -30.88 21.65 -30.52
C MET A 207 -30.19 21.35 -31.85
N ASN A 208 -30.91 21.41 -32.98
CA ASN A 208 -30.47 21.36 -34.40
C ASN A 208 -29.18 20.57 -34.78
N GLU A 209 -29.29 19.62 -35.72
CA GLU A 209 -28.23 18.92 -36.50
C GLU A 209 -26.76 19.26 -36.12
N THR A 210 -26.30 18.74 -34.97
CA THR A 210 -25.05 19.19 -34.29
C THR A 210 -23.86 18.23 -34.41
N SER A 211 -24.00 17.01 -34.96
CA SER A 211 -22.87 16.06 -35.10
C SER A 211 -21.74 16.62 -35.96
N SER A 212 -22.10 17.44 -36.95
CA SER A 212 -21.20 18.17 -37.83
C SER A 212 -20.43 19.29 -37.12
N ARG A 213 -20.84 19.64 -35.89
CA ARG A 213 -20.46 20.88 -35.20
C ARG A 213 -19.73 20.65 -33.88
N SER A 214 -19.62 19.41 -33.42
CA SER A 214 -18.79 19.04 -32.27
C SER A 214 -17.62 18.13 -32.68
N HIS A 215 -16.50 18.25 -31.96
CA HIS A 215 -15.38 17.33 -32.09
C HIS A 215 -15.52 16.20 -31.09
N ALA A 216 -15.31 14.95 -31.51
CA ALA A 216 -15.27 13.81 -30.61
C ALA A 216 -13.85 13.25 -30.52
N ILE A 217 -13.35 13.06 -29.30
CA ILE A 217 -12.03 12.52 -29.00
C ILE A 217 -12.23 11.24 -28.20
N MET A 218 -11.87 10.10 -28.77
CA MET A 218 -11.83 8.82 -28.09
C MET A 218 -10.40 8.53 -27.69
N GLN A 219 -10.16 8.38 -26.39
CA GLN A 219 -8.84 8.08 -25.84
C GLN A 219 -8.84 6.67 -25.27
N ILE A 220 -8.03 5.80 -25.87
CA ILE A 220 -7.80 4.45 -25.38
C ILE A 220 -6.43 4.45 -24.71
N SER A 221 -6.39 4.15 -23.41
CA SER A 221 -5.12 3.98 -22.69
C SER A 221 -4.80 2.50 -22.63
N LEU A 222 -3.58 2.14 -23.03
CA LEU A 222 -3.03 0.79 -22.98
C LEU A 222 -1.81 0.80 -22.07
N SER A 223 -1.82 -0.06 -21.06
CA SER A 223 -0.68 -0.31 -20.17
C SER A 223 -0.25 -1.77 -20.32
N GLN A 224 1.05 -1.98 -20.51
CA GLN A 224 1.69 -3.30 -20.54
C GLN A 224 2.64 -3.37 -19.33
N GLU A 225 2.25 -4.15 -18.34
CA GLU A 225 2.99 -4.35 -17.10
C GLU A 225 3.68 -5.71 -17.13
N PHE A 226 5.01 -5.73 -17.11
CA PHE A 226 5.78 -6.98 -17.16
C PHE A 226 6.26 -7.35 -15.76
N ALA A 227 5.99 -8.56 -15.26
CA ALA A 227 6.51 -8.95 -13.94
C ALA A 227 8.05 -9.01 -13.90
N CYS A 228 8.69 -9.30 -15.04
CA CYS A 228 10.13 -9.36 -15.16
C CYS A 228 10.80 -7.97 -15.09
N VAL A 229 11.68 -7.79 -14.11
CA VAL A 229 12.48 -6.57 -13.89
C VAL A 229 13.34 -6.16 -15.11
N LYS A 230 13.68 -7.09 -16.00
CA LYS A 230 14.48 -6.80 -17.20
C LYS A 230 13.67 -6.11 -18.30
N LYS A 231 12.35 -6.32 -18.34
CA LYS A 231 11.44 -5.67 -19.28
C LYS A 231 10.92 -4.39 -18.62
N LYS A 232 10.72 -3.34 -19.42
CA LYS A 232 10.15 -2.08 -18.94
C LYS A 232 8.66 -2.09 -19.16
N ASP A 233 7.90 -1.58 -18.19
CA ASP A 233 6.47 -1.35 -18.39
C ASP A 233 6.29 -0.30 -19.47
N LEU A 234 5.30 -0.50 -20.32
CA LEU A 234 5.00 0.40 -21.44
C LEU A 234 3.62 0.99 -21.27
N GLU A 235 3.51 2.29 -21.49
CA GLU A 235 2.23 3.00 -21.52
C GLU A 235 2.04 3.68 -22.87
N CYS A 236 0.83 3.65 -23.40
CA CYS A 236 0.50 4.49 -24.55
C CYS A 236 -0.94 4.95 -24.52
N VAL A 237 -1.16 6.09 -25.18
CA VAL A 237 -2.48 6.65 -25.43
C VAL A 237 -2.74 6.62 -26.93
N VAL A 238 -3.81 5.95 -27.32
CA VAL A 238 -4.37 5.98 -28.66
C VAL A 238 -5.47 7.03 -28.68
N SER A 239 -5.34 8.06 -29.49
CA SER A 239 -6.35 9.11 -29.67
C SER A 239 -7.00 8.98 -31.04
N LEU A 240 -8.30 8.69 -31.08
CA LEU A 240 -9.09 8.64 -32.31
C LEU A 240 -10.04 9.84 -32.32
N VAL A 241 -9.85 10.75 -33.27
CA VAL A 241 -10.49 12.07 -33.28
C VAL A 241 -11.38 12.24 -34.50
N ASP A 242 -12.66 12.50 -34.28
CA ASP A 242 -13.61 12.91 -35.30
C ASP A 242 -13.85 14.42 -35.18
N LEU A 243 -13.24 15.19 -36.07
CA LEU A 243 -13.36 16.64 -36.05
C LEU A 243 -14.72 17.09 -36.59
N ALA A 244 -15.13 18.30 -36.20
CA ALA A 244 -16.25 19.01 -36.80
C ALA A 244 -16.01 19.26 -38.30
N GLY A 245 -17.08 19.57 -39.03
CA GLY A 245 -17.04 19.97 -40.44
C GLY A 245 -16.13 21.17 -40.67
N SER A 246 -15.28 21.09 -41.71
CA SER A 246 -14.37 22.17 -42.11
C SER A 246 -15.03 23.26 -42.96
N GLU A 247 -16.29 23.08 -43.34
CA GLU A 247 -16.99 24.00 -44.24
C GLU A 247 -17.15 25.40 -43.66
N ARG A 248 -17.01 26.41 -44.53
CA ARG A 248 -17.24 27.79 -44.13
C ARG A 248 -18.73 28.07 -44.14
N GLN A 249 -19.26 28.55 -43.02
CA GLN A 249 -20.62 29.11 -43.03
C GLN A 249 -20.63 30.43 -43.80
N THR A 250 -21.49 30.53 -44.80
CA THR A 250 -21.78 31.78 -45.50
C THR A 250 -22.50 32.74 -44.57
N LYS A 251 -22.10 34.02 -44.58
CA LYS A 251 -22.55 35.08 -43.66
C LYS A 251 -24.05 35.40 -43.71
N THR A 252 -24.86 34.73 -44.52
CA THR A 252 -26.16 35.23 -44.97
C THR A 252 -27.39 34.54 -44.38
N GLU A 253 -27.29 33.45 -43.63
CA GLU A 253 -28.51 32.67 -43.27
C GLU A 253 -28.71 32.34 -41.77
N SER A 254 -27.74 32.60 -40.90
CA SER A 254 -27.87 32.29 -39.47
C SER A 254 -27.75 33.55 -38.61
N SER A 255 -28.87 34.03 -38.05
CA SER A 255 -28.90 35.13 -37.07
C SER A 255 -28.89 34.58 -35.64
N GLY A 256 -28.18 35.22 -34.71
CA GLY A 256 -28.22 34.90 -33.27
C GLY A 256 -27.28 33.78 -32.83
N GLN A 257 -27.75 32.84 -31.99
CA GLN A 257 -26.93 31.83 -31.30
C GLN A 257 -26.19 30.87 -32.26
N GLN A 258 -26.78 30.56 -33.42
CA GLN A 258 -26.16 29.71 -34.44
C GLN A 258 -24.91 30.35 -35.08
N PHE A 259 -24.87 31.69 -35.17
CA PHE A 259 -23.72 32.42 -35.67
C PHE A 259 -22.55 32.37 -34.70
N GLU A 260 -22.82 32.57 -33.39
CA GLU A 260 -21.80 32.45 -32.33
C GLU A 260 -21.25 31.02 -32.21
N GLU A 261 -22.12 30.02 -32.39
CA GLU A 261 -21.73 28.61 -32.46
C GLU A 261 -20.78 28.36 -33.64
N ALA A 262 -21.17 28.77 -34.85
CA ALA A 262 -20.36 28.62 -36.06
C ALA A 262 -19.00 29.33 -35.93
N LYS A 263 -18.97 30.52 -35.33
CA LYS A 263 -17.75 31.28 -35.05
C LYS A 263 -16.81 30.49 -34.13
N LYS A 264 -17.32 29.85 -33.07
CA LYS A 264 -16.51 29.07 -32.12
C LYS A 264 -16.03 27.72 -32.68
N ILE A 265 -16.84 27.06 -33.51
CA ILE A 265 -16.43 25.83 -34.19
C ILE A 265 -15.28 26.13 -35.15
N ASN A 266 -15.46 27.15 -35.99
CA ASN A 266 -14.43 27.60 -36.90
C ASN A 266 -13.20 28.16 -36.18
N HIS A 267 -13.36 28.74 -34.98
CA HIS A 267 -12.23 29.15 -34.14
C HIS A 267 -11.31 27.96 -33.82
N SER A 268 -11.86 26.85 -33.31
CA SER A 268 -11.06 25.66 -32.98
C SER A 268 -10.31 25.06 -34.18
N LEU A 269 -10.96 24.97 -35.35
CA LEU A 269 -10.37 24.49 -36.59
C LEU A 269 -9.37 25.48 -37.21
N LEU A 270 -9.64 26.79 -37.09
CA LEU A 270 -8.72 27.85 -37.52
C LEU A 270 -7.45 27.85 -36.66
N MET A 271 -7.59 27.71 -35.34
CA MET A 271 -6.43 27.62 -34.44
C MET A 271 -5.61 26.38 -34.73
N LEU A 272 -6.28 25.25 -35.02
CA LEU A 272 -5.60 24.06 -35.47
C LEU A 272 -4.83 24.34 -36.77
N GLY A 273 -5.47 24.93 -37.78
CA GLY A 273 -4.82 25.30 -39.05
C GLY A 273 -3.64 26.28 -38.87
N ARG A 274 -3.76 27.27 -37.99
CA ARG A 274 -2.68 28.20 -37.64
C ARG A 274 -1.52 27.47 -36.97
N ALA A 275 -1.81 26.54 -36.07
CA ALA A 275 -0.78 25.71 -35.46
C ALA A 275 -0.08 24.88 -36.54
N LEU A 276 -0.81 24.23 -37.44
CA LEU A 276 -0.22 23.43 -38.54
C LEU A 276 0.67 24.28 -39.46
N ASN A 277 0.21 25.46 -39.89
CA ASN A 277 1.02 26.37 -40.73
C ASN A 277 2.26 26.87 -39.99
N SER A 278 2.14 27.13 -38.68
CA SER A 278 3.29 27.50 -37.85
C SER A 278 4.29 26.36 -37.68
N PHE A 279 3.88 25.10 -37.89
CA PHE A 279 4.77 23.95 -37.94
C PHE A 279 5.41 23.77 -39.32
N SER A 280 4.70 24.07 -40.41
CA SER A 280 5.23 23.98 -41.79
C SER A 280 6.28 25.04 -42.11
N ASP A 281 6.12 26.26 -41.57
CA ASP A 281 7.01 27.40 -41.87
C ASP A 281 8.34 27.38 -41.08
N ARG A 282 8.59 26.34 -40.27
CA ARG A 282 9.78 26.27 -39.41
C ARG A 282 11.06 25.95 -40.19
N LYS A 283 11.91 26.97 -40.36
CA LYS A 283 13.37 26.85 -40.53
C LYS A 283 14.17 27.14 -39.23
N GLY A 284 13.61 26.87 -38.04
CA GLY A 284 14.29 27.13 -36.77
C GLY A 284 13.51 26.68 -35.53
N SER A 285 14.21 26.46 -34.40
CA SER A 285 13.71 25.71 -33.22
C SER A 285 12.82 26.47 -32.22
N ASP A 286 12.55 27.77 -32.39
CA ASP A 286 12.14 28.62 -31.26
C ASP A 286 10.91 29.54 -31.47
N ALA A 287 10.00 29.21 -32.38
CA ALA A 287 8.71 29.90 -32.46
C ALA A 287 7.70 29.29 -31.47
N PHE A 288 7.30 30.04 -30.43
CA PHE A 288 6.25 29.68 -29.48
C PHE A 288 4.92 29.45 -30.23
N ILE A 289 4.40 28.22 -30.25
CA ILE A 289 3.08 27.92 -30.83
C ILE A 289 2.06 27.97 -29.71
N SER A 290 1.16 28.95 -29.77
CA SER A 290 0.04 29.11 -28.84
C SER A 290 -1.04 28.05 -29.07
N LEU A 291 -0.76 26.78 -28.78
CA LEU A 291 -1.76 25.70 -28.75
C LEU A 291 -2.82 25.89 -27.64
N ARG A 292 -2.68 26.96 -26.83
CA ARG A 292 -3.58 27.34 -25.74
C ARG A 292 -4.86 28.06 -26.16
N GLU A 293 -4.95 28.51 -27.41
CA GLU A 293 -6.05 29.38 -27.89
C GLU A 293 -7.38 28.65 -28.14
N SER A 294 -7.37 27.32 -28.23
CA SER A 294 -8.58 26.49 -28.26
C SER A 294 -8.41 25.27 -27.35
N LYS A 295 -9.51 24.83 -26.71
CA LYS A 295 -9.54 23.59 -25.94
C LYS A 295 -9.18 22.36 -26.77
N LEU A 296 -9.56 22.33 -28.05
CA LEU A 296 -9.20 21.25 -28.96
C LEU A 296 -7.68 21.19 -29.18
N THR A 297 -7.05 22.32 -29.50
CA THR A 297 -5.60 22.37 -29.75
C THR A 297 -4.79 22.09 -28.49
N ARG A 298 -5.34 22.40 -27.31
CA ARG A 298 -4.75 22.00 -26.02
C ARG A 298 -4.78 20.49 -25.83
N LEU A 299 -5.94 19.85 -26.04
CA LEU A 299 -6.09 18.40 -25.91
C LEU A 299 -5.23 17.63 -26.91
N LEU A 300 -5.05 18.18 -28.12
CA LEU A 300 -4.24 17.56 -29.16
C LEU A 300 -2.80 18.07 -29.21
N SER A 301 -2.35 18.82 -28.20
CA SER A 301 -1.02 19.43 -28.20
C SER A 301 0.12 18.41 -28.32
N GLU A 302 -0.03 17.22 -27.74
CA GLU A 302 0.94 16.14 -27.90
C GLU A 302 0.91 15.51 -29.30
N SER A 303 -0.24 15.59 -29.98
CA SER A 303 -0.44 15.03 -31.33
C SER A 303 0.21 15.87 -32.43
N PHE A 304 0.48 17.16 -32.18
CA PHE A 304 1.06 18.09 -33.15
C PHE A 304 2.34 18.73 -32.60
N GLY A 305 3.50 18.27 -33.08
CA GLY A 305 4.82 18.73 -32.64
C GLY A 305 5.27 18.19 -31.28
N GLY A 306 4.50 17.29 -30.67
CA GLY A 306 4.78 16.68 -29.36
C GLY A 306 5.19 15.21 -29.43
N ASN A 307 4.91 14.49 -28.34
CA ASN A 307 5.19 13.07 -28.17
C ASN A 307 4.01 12.22 -28.66
N SER A 308 3.88 12.07 -29.98
CA SER A 308 2.89 11.18 -30.59
C SER A 308 3.25 10.86 -32.04
N LYS A 309 2.94 9.65 -32.50
CA LYS A 309 2.89 9.32 -33.94
C LYS A 309 1.49 9.61 -34.45
N THR A 310 1.40 10.47 -35.46
CA THR A 310 0.11 11.04 -35.87
C THR A 310 -0.20 10.72 -37.31
N TRP A 311 -1.45 10.30 -37.53
CA TRP A 311 -2.08 10.06 -38.81
C TRP A 311 -3.22 11.05 -39.01
N MET A 312 -3.29 11.62 -40.21
CA MET A 312 -4.42 12.41 -40.68
C MET A 312 -5.19 11.63 -41.74
N LEU A 313 -6.50 11.52 -41.56
CA LEU A 313 -7.40 11.03 -42.60
C LEU A 313 -8.23 12.19 -43.16
N ALA A 314 -7.79 12.75 -44.27
CA ALA A 314 -8.53 13.75 -45.01
C ALA A 314 -9.67 13.08 -45.79
N THR A 315 -10.90 13.58 -45.67
CA THR A 315 -12.08 13.01 -46.33
C THR A 315 -12.69 14.05 -47.25
N VAL A 316 -12.92 13.71 -48.52
CA VAL A 316 -13.39 14.65 -49.54
C VAL A 316 -14.57 14.11 -50.35
N SER A 317 -15.35 15.02 -50.92
CA SER A 317 -16.44 14.70 -51.84
C SER A 317 -15.95 14.78 -53.28
N PRO A 318 -16.26 13.81 -54.16
CA PRO A 318 -15.76 13.82 -55.53
C PRO A 318 -16.45 14.83 -56.45
N THR A 319 -17.54 15.46 -56.00
CA THR A 319 -18.52 16.21 -56.82
C THR A 319 -18.16 17.69 -56.99
N ALA A 320 -18.41 18.26 -58.17
CA ALA A 320 -18.21 19.68 -58.48
C ALA A 320 -18.85 20.65 -57.47
N PHE A 321 -20.04 20.31 -56.97
CA PHE A 321 -20.74 21.12 -55.95
C PHE A 321 -19.91 21.37 -54.68
N ASN A 322 -19.03 20.44 -54.32
CA ASN A 322 -18.21 20.47 -53.11
C ASN A 322 -16.74 20.77 -53.43
N LEU A 323 -16.43 21.26 -54.64
CA LEU A 323 -15.06 21.43 -55.12
C LEU A 323 -14.27 22.40 -54.23
N THR A 324 -14.84 23.56 -53.88
CA THR A 324 -14.19 24.59 -53.06
C THR A 324 -13.75 24.05 -51.69
N GLU A 325 -14.63 23.28 -51.04
CA GLU A 325 -14.35 22.68 -49.72
C GLU A 325 -13.39 21.49 -49.82
N SER A 326 -13.46 20.74 -50.93
CA SER A 326 -12.51 19.65 -51.20
C SER A 326 -11.10 20.19 -51.45
N ILE A 327 -10.94 21.26 -52.22
CA ILE A 327 -9.65 21.95 -52.41
C ILE A 327 -9.13 22.45 -51.06
N SER A 328 -9.97 23.11 -50.26
CA SER A 328 -9.56 23.59 -48.93
C SER A 328 -9.08 22.46 -48.02
N THR A 329 -9.73 21.28 -48.10
CA THR A 329 -9.31 20.08 -47.37
C THR A 329 -7.97 19.53 -47.86
N LEU A 330 -7.75 19.51 -49.18
CA LEU A 330 -6.52 19.03 -49.81
C LEU A 330 -5.33 19.94 -49.49
N ASP A 331 -5.51 21.25 -49.54
CA ASP A 331 -4.49 22.23 -49.16
C ASP A 331 -4.11 22.08 -47.67
N TYR A 332 -5.11 21.90 -46.81
CA TYR A 332 -4.90 21.66 -45.38
C TYR A 332 -4.11 20.37 -45.11
N ALA A 333 -4.49 19.28 -45.79
CA ALA A 333 -3.82 17.99 -45.69
C ALA A 333 -2.36 18.08 -46.18
N THR A 334 -2.11 18.87 -47.23
CA THR A 334 -0.76 19.11 -47.75
C THR A 334 0.13 19.81 -46.73
N ASN A 335 -0.38 20.83 -46.04
CA ASN A 335 0.36 21.53 -44.99
C ASN A 335 0.64 20.61 -43.79
N ALA A 336 -0.28 19.71 -43.44
CA ALA A 336 -0.10 18.76 -42.35
C ALA A 336 1.08 17.80 -42.58
N MET A 337 1.40 17.45 -43.83
CA MET A 337 2.54 16.58 -44.15
C MET A 337 3.91 17.19 -43.79
N ALA A 338 4.00 18.51 -43.65
CA ALA A 338 5.24 19.19 -43.27
C ALA A 338 5.56 19.06 -41.77
N ILE A 339 4.60 18.59 -40.96
CA ILE A 339 4.72 18.54 -39.50
C ILE A 339 5.59 17.35 -39.11
N THR A 340 6.54 17.61 -38.22
CA THR A 340 7.41 16.58 -37.63
C THR A 340 7.21 16.53 -36.11
N ASN A 341 6.79 15.37 -35.61
CA ASN A 341 6.65 15.08 -34.20
C ASN A 341 7.93 14.47 -33.62
N LYS A 342 8.09 14.59 -32.29
CA LYS A 342 9.18 13.98 -31.52
C LYS A 342 8.60 12.84 -30.69
N ALA A 343 8.26 11.74 -31.36
CA ALA A 343 7.68 10.58 -30.71
C ALA A 343 8.73 9.83 -29.89
N LYS A 344 8.35 9.44 -28.67
CA LYS A 344 9.15 8.70 -27.71
C LYS A 344 8.35 7.52 -27.20
N VAL A 345 9.04 6.43 -26.87
CA VAL A 345 8.43 5.30 -26.17
C VAL A 345 8.20 5.71 -24.72
N ASN A 346 6.95 5.65 -24.25
CA ASN A 346 6.67 5.86 -22.83
C ASN A 346 6.92 4.55 -22.09
N SER A 347 8.11 4.45 -21.50
CA SER A 347 8.50 3.31 -20.67
C SER A 347 8.67 3.77 -19.23
N VAL A 348 7.98 3.11 -18.30
CA VAL A 348 8.17 3.34 -16.86
C VAL A 348 9.27 2.43 -16.36
N PHE A 349 10.27 3.01 -15.69
CA PHE A 349 11.35 2.26 -15.08
C PHE A 349 10.97 1.86 -13.66
N LYS A 350 10.81 0.56 -13.39
CA LYS A 350 10.82 0.00 -12.03
C LYS A 350 12.16 0.20 -11.29
N SER A 351 13.17 0.73 -11.99
CA SER A 351 14.55 0.78 -11.49
C SER A 351 14.81 1.85 -10.42
N LEU A 352 13.97 2.89 -10.30
CA LEU A 352 14.11 3.88 -9.23
C LEU A 352 13.83 3.22 -7.88
N GLU A 353 12.72 2.49 -7.78
CA GLU A 353 12.38 1.68 -6.60
C GLU A 353 13.43 0.60 -6.33
N LEU A 354 13.95 -0.08 -7.37
CA LEU A 354 14.97 -1.11 -7.18
C LEU A 354 16.34 -0.58 -6.73
N LYS A 355 16.73 0.63 -7.17
CA LYS A 355 18.00 1.24 -6.76
C LYS A 355 17.89 1.77 -5.34
N GLU A 356 16.77 2.38 -4.99
CA GLU A 356 16.46 2.82 -3.63
C GLU A 356 16.32 1.62 -2.69
N LEU A 357 15.61 0.57 -3.09
CA LEU A 357 15.47 -0.66 -2.31
C LEU A 357 16.81 -1.37 -2.12
N LYS A 358 17.68 -1.42 -3.14
CA LYS A 358 19.05 -1.95 -2.99
C LYS A 358 19.92 -1.09 -2.07
N ALA A 359 19.77 0.23 -2.12
CA ALA A 359 20.47 1.12 -1.19
C ALA A 359 20.00 0.91 0.26
N VAL A 360 18.70 0.70 0.46
CA VAL A 360 18.12 0.38 1.77
C VAL A 360 18.62 -0.99 2.26
N VAL A 361 18.60 -2.03 1.41
CA VAL A 361 19.12 -3.35 1.76
C VAL A 361 20.59 -3.29 2.16
N SER A 362 21.45 -2.61 1.39
CA SER A 362 22.87 -2.45 1.73
C SER A 362 23.08 -1.67 3.05
N SER A 363 22.24 -0.68 3.32
CA SER A 363 22.27 0.07 4.59
C SER A 363 21.88 -0.83 5.78
N LEU A 364 20.83 -1.64 5.62
CA LEU A 364 20.37 -2.58 6.64
C LEU A 364 21.40 -3.70 6.90
N GLU A 365 22.04 -4.23 5.86
CA GLU A 365 23.12 -5.22 6.00
C GLU A 365 24.29 -4.67 6.83
N LYS A 366 24.73 -3.43 6.57
CA LYS A 366 25.78 -2.77 7.38
C LYS A 366 25.36 -2.56 8.83
N GLN A 367 24.09 -2.19 9.06
CA GLN A 367 23.57 -2.03 10.43
C GLN A 367 23.58 -3.37 11.17
N LEU A 368 23.14 -4.45 10.53
CA LEU A 368 23.18 -5.80 11.10
C LEU A 368 24.59 -6.24 11.46
N GLU A 369 25.57 -5.99 10.60
CA GLU A 369 26.97 -6.34 10.85
C GLU A 369 27.56 -5.55 12.03
N SER A 370 27.22 -4.25 12.14
CA SER A 370 27.63 -3.43 13.29
C SER A 370 27.00 -3.89 14.61
N LEU A 371 25.73 -4.32 14.57
CA LEU A 371 25.02 -4.83 15.74
C LEU A 371 25.53 -6.21 16.16
N ALA A 372 25.90 -7.06 15.20
CA ALA A 372 26.55 -8.34 15.47
C ALA A 372 27.90 -8.13 16.17
N ALA A 373 28.76 -7.25 15.63
CA ALA A 373 30.04 -6.93 16.27
C ALA A 373 29.88 -6.34 17.69
N ALA A 374 28.88 -5.47 17.90
CA ALA A 374 28.58 -4.92 19.22
C ALA A 374 28.02 -5.98 20.19
N ARG A 375 27.27 -6.96 19.69
CA ARG A 375 26.80 -8.11 20.47
C ARG A 375 27.98 -8.98 20.90
N ASP A 376 28.87 -9.33 19.98
CA ASP A 376 30.02 -10.20 20.29
C ASP A 376 30.95 -9.55 21.32
N ALA A 377 31.19 -8.24 21.22
CA ALA A 377 31.93 -7.49 22.23
C ALA A 377 31.26 -7.55 23.61
N LYS A 378 29.93 -7.41 23.66
CA LYS A 378 29.18 -7.52 24.93
C LYS A 378 29.15 -8.95 25.48
N GLU A 379 29.17 -9.99 24.64
CA GLU A 379 29.26 -11.38 25.12
C GLU A 379 30.61 -11.64 25.81
N VAL A 380 31.70 -11.05 25.30
CA VAL A 380 33.03 -11.09 25.96
C VAL A 380 33.00 -10.34 27.30
N ASP A 381 32.43 -9.13 27.35
CA ASP A 381 32.31 -8.36 28.59
C ASP A 381 31.49 -9.12 29.66
N VAL A 382 30.41 -9.79 29.25
CA VAL A 382 29.58 -10.60 30.15
C VAL A 382 30.37 -11.79 30.70
N ALA A 383 31.21 -12.44 29.88
CA ALA A 383 32.05 -13.55 30.35
C ALA A 383 33.08 -13.09 31.40
N ILE A 384 33.73 -11.95 31.18
CA ILE A 384 34.68 -11.36 32.14
C ILE A 384 33.98 -11.02 33.46
N LEU A 385 32.82 -10.35 33.39
CA LEU A 385 32.04 -9.99 34.59
C LEU A 385 31.54 -11.23 35.36
N GLN A 386 31.24 -12.34 34.67
CA GLN A 386 30.87 -13.59 35.32
C GLN A 386 32.04 -14.20 36.09
N GLU A 387 33.25 -14.18 35.52
CA GLU A 387 34.45 -14.68 36.19
C GLU A 387 34.79 -13.84 37.43
N GLU A 388 34.75 -12.50 37.33
CA GLU A 388 34.93 -11.61 38.48
C GLU A 388 33.88 -11.83 39.57
N ARG A 389 32.61 -12.06 39.19
CA ARG A 389 31.53 -12.34 40.14
C ARG A 389 31.79 -13.63 40.92
N GLU A 390 32.25 -14.70 40.27
CA GLU A 390 32.56 -15.96 40.95
C GLU A 390 33.79 -15.82 41.88
N ALA A 391 34.82 -15.08 41.46
CA ALA A 391 35.96 -14.76 42.32
C ALA A 391 35.55 -13.98 43.58
N LEU A 392 34.71 -12.95 43.42
CA LEU A 392 34.17 -12.18 44.54
C LEU A 392 33.28 -13.04 45.46
N ARG A 393 32.46 -13.93 44.92
CA ARG A 393 31.65 -14.87 45.71
C ARG A 393 32.52 -15.77 46.58
N LEU A 394 33.61 -16.31 46.01
CA LEU A 394 34.54 -17.15 46.75
C LEU A 394 35.21 -16.36 47.89
N ALA A 395 35.68 -15.14 47.59
CA ALA A 395 36.28 -14.26 48.60
C ALA A 395 35.33 -13.95 49.76
N VAL A 396 34.06 -13.63 49.46
CA VAL A 396 33.02 -13.41 50.47
C VAL A 396 32.75 -14.67 51.30
N HIS A 397 32.75 -15.85 50.67
CA HIS A 397 32.57 -17.11 51.39
C HIS A 397 33.73 -17.38 52.38
N THR A 398 34.97 -17.16 51.96
CA THR A 398 36.14 -17.27 52.83
C THR A 398 36.11 -16.27 53.98
N ALA A 399 35.76 -15.00 53.72
CA ALA A 399 35.64 -13.98 54.76
C ALA A 399 34.59 -14.36 55.81
N ARG A 400 33.40 -14.83 55.37
CA ARG A 400 32.36 -15.32 56.28
C ARG A 400 32.82 -16.51 57.12
N SER A 401 33.58 -17.44 56.54
CA SER A 401 34.13 -18.58 57.30
C SER A 401 35.11 -18.13 58.38
N GLN A 402 35.96 -17.13 58.09
CA GLN A 402 36.90 -16.56 59.06
C GLN A 402 36.16 -15.79 60.17
N ASP A 403 35.12 -15.02 59.83
CA ASP A 403 34.27 -14.34 60.81
C ASP A 403 33.59 -15.32 61.78
N THR A 404 33.10 -16.46 61.28
CA THR A 404 32.52 -17.48 62.17
C THR A 404 33.56 -18.12 63.09
N ALA A 405 34.80 -18.28 62.64
CA ALA A 405 35.89 -18.77 63.48
C ALA A 405 36.29 -17.74 64.54
N ALA A 406 36.36 -16.45 64.17
CA ALA A 406 36.62 -15.35 65.09
C ALA A 406 35.53 -15.22 66.16
N GLN A 407 34.25 -15.31 65.76
CA GLN A 407 33.11 -15.29 66.69
C GLN A 407 33.14 -16.48 67.67
N ARG A 408 33.47 -17.69 67.20
CA ARG A 408 33.64 -18.88 68.06
C ARG A 408 34.79 -18.72 69.06
N LEU A 409 35.90 -18.13 68.63
CA LEU A 409 37.03 -17.88 69.52
C LEU A 409 36.66 -16.85 70.59
N GLN A 410 35.95 -15.78 70.19
CA GLN A 410 35.50 -14.72 71.10
C GLN A 410 34.48 -15.23 72.13
N SER A 411 33.53 -16.07 71.73
CA SER A 411 32.59 -16.69 72.67
C SER A 411 33.29 -17.65 73.64
N THR A 412 34.30 -18.40 73.17
CA THR A 412 35.11 -19.29 74.01
C THR A 412 35.91 -18.48 75.05
N VAL A 413 36.52 -17.36 74.63
CA VAL A 413 37.23 -16.45 75.54
C VAL A 413 36.28 -15.85 76.57
N GLN A 414 35.08 -15.43 76.18
CA GLN A 414 34.06 -14.96 77.13
C GLN A 414 33.63 -16.06 78.11
N HIS A 415 33.40 -17.29 77.65
CA HIS A 415 33.09 -18.42 78.54
C HIS A 415 34.20 -18.71 79.54
N ILE A 416 35.46 -18.68 79.12
CA ILE A 416 36.62 -18.87 80.01
C ILE A 416 36.73 -17.72 81.02
N GLN A 417 36.50 -16.48 80.60
CA GLN A 417 36.50 -15.32 81.51
C GLN A 417 35.38 -15.42 82.55
N LEU A 418 34.16 -15.75 82.13
CA LEU A 418 33.02 -15.97 83.03
C LEU A 418 33.27 -17.14 83.99
N GLY A 419 33.83 -18.24 83.48
CA GLY A 419 34.24 -19.40 84.28
C GLY A 419 35.31 -19.05 85.32
N ASN A 420 36.29 -18.23 84.97
CA ASN A 420 37.32 -17.73 85.89
C ASN A 420 36.74 -16.79 86.95
N ILE A 421 35.79 -15.93 86.60
CA ILE A 421 35.07 -15.09 87.57
C ILE A 421 34.25 -15.97 88.53
N ALA A 422 33.55 -16.98 88.00
CA ALA A 422 32.80 -17.93 88.80
C ALA A 422 33.70 -18.77 89.72
N LEU A 423 34.86 -19.24 89.24
CA LEU A 423 35.87 -19.94 90.05
C LEU A 423 36.45 -19.04 91.14
N ARG A 424 36.77 -17.77 90.84
CA ARG A 424 37.22 -16.80 91.86
C ARG A 424 36.16 -16.59 92.93
N ARG A 425 34.89 -16.42 92.53
CA ARG A 425 33.77 -16.30 93.47
C ARG A 425 33.54 -17.59 94.27
N ARG A 426 33.79 -18.77 93.70
CA ARG A 426 33.72 -20.06 94.40
C ARG A 426 34.86 -20.22 95.42
N VAL A 427 36.05 -19.73 95.12
CA VAL A 427 37.17 -19.70 96.07
C VAL A 427 36.87 -18.72 97.22
N GLU A 428 36.41 -17.50 96.91
CA GLU A 428 36.00 -16.52 97.93
C GLU A 428 34.80 -16.98 98.79
N ALA A 429 33.85 -17.71 98.20
CA ALA A 429 32.69 -18.28 98.92
C ALA A 429 33.05 -19.52 99.76
N ALA A 430 34.03 -20.32 99.30
CA ALA A 430 34.57 -21.44 100.08
C ALA A 430 35.40 -20.96 101.29
N GLU A 431 36.15 -19.86 101.15
CA GLU A 431 36.82 -19.18 102.26
C GLU A 431 35.82 -18.63 103.31
N LYS A 432 34.59 -18.31 102.89
CA LYS A 432 33.54 -17.71 103.74
C LYS A 432 32.42 -18.67 104.18
N ARG A 433 32.50 -19.97 103.85
CA ARG A 433 31.50 -21.02 104.20
C ARG A 433 30.03 -20.67 103.89
N MET A 434 29.74 -20.19 102.68
CA MET A 434 28.35 -20.01 102.22
C MET A 434 28.10 -20.84 100.96
N ILE A 435 27.18 -21.81 101.03
CA ILE A 435 26.73 -22.62 99.88
C ILE A 435 25.23 -22.38 99.71
N TRP A 436 24.80 -21.72 98.62
CA TRP A 436 23.49 -21.90 97.99
C TRP A 436 23.59 -21.65 96.47
N SER A 437 22.74 -22.38 95.73
CA SER A 437 22.69 -22.68 94.28
C SER A 437 22.65 -21.50 93.31
N LEU A 438 22.99 -21.75 92.02
CA LEU A 438 22.39 -21.09 90.84
C LEU A 438 22.71 -21.85 89.53
N ASP A 439 21.67 -22.45 88.92
CA ASP A 439 21.57 -22.92 87.52
C ASP A 439 20.90 -21.84 86.64
N ASN A 440 21.22 -21.79 85.33
CA ASN A 440 20.25 -21.84 84.20
C ASN A 440 20.79 -21.31 82.84
N GLU A 441 20.65 -22.12 81.79
CA GLU A 441 20.65 -21.77 80.34
C GLU A 441 19.26 -22.14 79.75
N ALA A 442 18.73 -21.40 78.77
CA ALA A 442 17.38 -21.57 78.20
C ALA A 442 17.37 -22.13 76.75
N SER A 443 16.37 -22.97 76.42
CA SER A 443 16.17 -23.70 75.14
C SER A 443 14.95 -23.17 74.33
N PHE A 444 15.01 -23.14 72.99
CA PHE A 444 13.89 -22.79 72.09
C PHE A 444 13.44 -23.99 71.24
N LEU A 445 12.21 -23.97 70.68
CA LEU A 445 11.64 -25.06 69.86
C LEU A 445 11.23 -24.58 68.46
N PHE A 446 11.44 -25.44 67.46
CA PHE A 446 11.30 -25.12 66.03
C PHE A 446 10.36 -26.08 65.27
N TYR A 447 9.48 -25.53 64.43
CA TYR A 447 8.59 -26.29 63.55
C TYR A 447 8.68 -25.87 62.08
N LYS A 448 8.48 -26.81 61.16
CA LYS A 448 8.55 -26.57 59.71
C LYS A 448 7.37 -27.14 58.94
N GLY A 449 6.89 -26.39 57.95
CA GLY A 449 5.87 -26.79 56.99
C GLY A 449 6.22 -26.39 55.56
N ARG A 450 5.71 -27.12 54.57
CA ARG A 450 5.90 -26.82 53.13
C ARG A 450 4.55 -26.78 52.43
N CYS A 451 4.37 -25.84 51.51
CA CYS A 451 3.15 -25.71 50.72
C CYS A 451 3.48 -25.75 49.22
N ALA A 452 2.86 -26.68 48.50
CA ALA A 452 2.78 -26.62 47.05
C ALA A 452 1.55 -25.81 46.65
N ILE A 453 1.73 -24.85 45.73
CA ILE A 453 0.62 -24.08 45.18
C ILE A 453 0.59 -24.37 43.69
N SER A 454 -0.49 -25.01 43.23
CA SER A 454 -0.71 -25.19 41.80
C SER A 454 -1.13 -23.86 41.17
N LEU A 455 -0.53 -23.52 40.02
CA LEU A 455 -0.86 -22.31 39.26
C LEU A 455 -2.35 -22.27 38.85
N ARG A 456 -2.93 -23.44 38.58
CA ARG A 456 -4.34 -23.59 38.18
C ARG A 456 -5.31 -23.03 39.22
N GLY A 457 -5.03 -23.22 40.52
CA GLY A 457 -5.84 -22.66 41.60
C GLY A 457 -5.71 -21.13 41.72
N VAL A 458 -4.53 -20.59 41.42
CA VAL A 458 -4.30 -19.14 41.42
C VAL A 458 -5.07 -18.47 40.27
N LEU A 459 -5.07 -19.05 39.06
CA LEU A 459 -5.70 -18.45 37.87
C LEU A 459 -7.23 -18.28 37.97
N ARG A 460 -7.93 -19.17 38.67
CA ARG A 460 -9.40 -19.12 38.83
C ARG A 460 -9.91 -18.00 39.74
N GLY A 461 -9.03 -17.23 40.37
CA GLY A 461 -9.43 -16.09 41.22
C GLY A 461 -10.13 -16.48 42.52
N GLU A 462 -10.21 -17.77 42.83
CA GLU A 462 -10.84 -18.30 44.04
C GLU A 462 -9.88 -18.21 45.25
N LYS A 463 -10.45 -18.02 46.44
CA LYS A 463 -9.69 -18.00 47.68
C LYS A 463 -9.43 -19.43 48.14
N TRP A 464 -8.19 -19.88 48.01
CA TRP A 464 -7.79 -21.21 48.48
C TRP A 464 -7.26 -21.13 49.90
N ALA A 465 -7.80 -21.96 50.80
CA ALA A 465 -7.34 -22.10 52.18
C ALA A 465 -6.63 -23.46 52.36
N TYR A 466 -5.40 -23.42 52.83
CA TYR A 466 -4.56 -24.59 53.09
C TYR A 466 -4.38 -24.78 54.59
N ARG A 467 -4.53 -26.02 55.07
CA ARG A 467 -4.15 -26.45 56.40
C ARG A 467 -2.92 -27.34 56.29
N LEU A 468 -1.79 -26.86 56.78
CA LEU A 468 -0.51 -27.54 56.67
C LEU A 468 -0.14 -28.16 58.01
N ALA A 469 0.11 -29.46 58.07
CA ALA A 469 0.67 -30.08 59.28
C ALA A 469 2.10 -29.59 59.49
N LEU A 470 2.44 -29.25 60.73
CA LEU A 470 3.78 -28.83 61.11
C LEU A 470 4.60 -30.04 61.55
N LEU A 471 5.88 -30.04 61.20
CA LEU A 471 6.86 -31.04 61.64
C LEU A 471 7.75 -30.41 62.71
N ALA A 472 8.01 -31.12 63.81
CA ALA A 472 8.97 -30.68 64.83
C ALA A 472 10.41 -30.74 64.30
N GLU A 473 11.37 -30.19 65.05
CA GLU A 473 12.79 -30.15 64.69
C GLU A 473 13.37 -31.55 64.35
N ASN A 474 12.90 -32.58 65.05
CA ASN A 474 13.28 -33.98 64.81
C ASN A 474 12.55 -34.65 63.62
N GLY A 475 11.72 -33.90 62.89
CA GLY A 475 10.95 -34.38 61.74
C GLY A 475 9.67 -35.15 62.07
N GLN A 476 9.26 -35.24 63.35
CA GLN A 476 8.00 -35.91 63.72
C GLN A 476 6.79 -35.04 63.38
N ALA A 477 5.73 -35.69 62.90
CA ALA A 477 4.44 -35.05 62.65
C ALA A 477 3.81 -34.58 63.97
N THR A 478 3.41 -33.31 64.01
CA THR A 478 2.70 -32.76 65.17
C THR A 478 1.22 -32.64 64.88
N SER A 479 0.42 -32.49 65.94
CA SER A 479 -1.00 -32.12 65.81
C SER A 479 -1.20 -30.65 65.42
N SER A 480 -0.13 -29.86 65.37
CA SER A 480 -0.19 -28.43 65.08
C SER A 480 -0.36 -28.20 63.58
N THR A 481 -1.22 -27.25 63.21
CA THR A 481 -1.49 -26.92 61.81
C THR A 481 -1.33 -25.44 61.52
N LEU A 482 -0.85 -25.10 60.33
CA LEU A 482 -0.73 -23.73 59.84
C LEU A 482 -1.82 -23.45 58.80
N HIS A 483 -2.54 -22.34 58.98
CA HIS A 483 -3.61 -21.89 58.09
C HIS A 483 -3.10 -20.80 57.15
N VAL A 484 -3.12 -21.06 55.85
CA VAL A 484 -2.62 -20.13 54.81
C VAL A 484 -3.67 -19.94 53.73
N GLN A 485 -3.80 -18.72 53.20
CA GLN A 485 -4.73 -18.37 52.13
C GLN A 485 -4.01 -17.76 50.93
N VAL A 486 -4.41 -18.11 49.71
CA VAL A 486 -3.80 -17.59 48.47
C VAL A 486 -4.90 -17.00 47.58
N PHE A 487 -4.62 -15.84 46.99
CA PHE A 487 -5.55 -15.14 46.11
C PHE A 487 -4.82 -14.50 44.93
N SER A 488 -5.41 -14.59 43.73
CA SER A 488 -4.89 -13.90 42.54
C SER A 488 -5.27 -12.43 42.54
N LEU A 489 -4.38 -11.60 41.99
CA LEU A 489 -4.60 -10.16 41.81
C LEU A 489 -4.95 -9.78 40.36
N ASN A 490 -4.88 -10.73 39.43
CA ASN A 490 -5.11 -10.48 38.02
C ASN A 490 -6.60 -10.63 37.70
N LYS A 491 -7.27 -9.50 37.39
CA LYS A 491 -8.71 -9.46 37.09
C LYS A 491 -9.07 -10.07 35.73
N ASP A 492 -8.11 -10.14 34.81
CA ASP A 492 -8.34 -10.48 33.40
C ASP A 492 -8.02 -11.95 33.05
N LEU A 493 -7.62 -12.77 34.03
CA LEU A 493 -7.14 -14.15 33.82
C LEU A 493 -8.15 -15.24 34.25
N THR A 494 -9.35 -14.85 34.66
CA THR A 494 -10.35 -15.73 35.31
C THR A 494 -10.95 -16.81 34.41
N VAL A 495 -10.63 -16.84 33.11
CA VAL A 495 -11.25 -17.72 32.11
C VAL A 495 -10.27 -18.78 31.56
N LEU A 496 -9.00 -18.78 31.97
CA LEU A 496 -7.99 -19.70 31.43
C LEU A 496 -8.03 -21.03 32.19
N GLU A 497 -8.41 -22.12 31.52
CA GLU A 497 -8.47 -23.47 32.12
C GLU A 497 -7.12 -24.21 32.09
N ASP A 498 -6.27 -23.88 31.12
CA ASP A 498 -4.94 -24.47 30.92
C ASP A 498 -3.82 -23.51 31.38
N PRO A 499 -3.02 -23.88 32.39
CA PRO A 499 -1.85 -23.11 32.80
C PRO A 499 -0.82 -22.83 31.69
N MET A 500 -0.77 -23.63 30.62
CA MET A 500 0.17 -23.41 29.51
C MET A 500 -0.18 -22.19 28.65
N GLU A 501 -1.42 -21.70 28.68
CA GLU A 501 -1.80 -20.46 27.99
C GLU A 501 -1.17 -19.22 28.65
N MET A 502 -0.54 -19.38 29.81
CA MET A 502 0.17 -18.33 30.52
C MET A 502 1.62 -18.13 30.09
N VAL A 503 2.13 -18.92 29.13
CA VAL A 503 3.50 -18.76 28.62
C VAL A 503 3.70 -17.34 28.07
N GLY A 504 4.75 -16.67 28.56
CA GLY A 504 5.10 -15.28 28.21
C GLY A 504 4.39 -14.21 29.03
N ARG A 505 3.35 -14.55 29.81
CA ARG A 505 2.61 -13.61 30.68
C ARG A 505 3.18 -13.56 32.10
N SER A 506 2.84 -12.50 32.83
CA SER A 506 3.19 -12.32 34.25
C SER A 506 2.00 -12.60 35.17
N ILE A 507 2.25 -13.28 36.30
CA ILE A 507 1.23 -13.58 37.30
C ILE A 507 1.49 -12.81 38.58
N LYS A 508 0.45 -12.11 39.08
CA LYS A 508 0.46 -11.43 40.37
C LYS A 508 -0.52 -12.10 41.31
N PHE A 509 -0.05 -12.46 42.50
CA PHE A 509 -0.88 -13.08 43.52
C PHE A 509 -0.42 -12.67 44.92
N CYS A 510 -1.27 -12.89 45.90
CA CYS A 510 -0.99 -12.64 47.29
C CYS A 510 -1.13 -13.91 48.11
N LEU A 511 -0.31 -14.01 49.14
CA LEU A 511 -0.38 -15.04 50.16
C LEU A 511 -0.65 -14.38 51.52
N ARG A 512 -1.64 -14.90 52.24
CA ARG A 512 -1.99 -14.52 53.61
C ARG A 512 -1.71 -15.67 54.57
N ILE A 513 -0.83 -15.46 55.54
CA ILE A 513 -0.66 -16.38 56.67
C ILE A 513 -1.69 -15.99 57.72
N VAL A 514 -2.73 -16.80 57.90
CA VAL A 514 -3.83 -16.50 58.83
C VAL A 514 -3.36 -16.72 60.26
N GLY A 515 -2.72 -17.85 60.53
CA GLY A 515 -2.32 -18.25 61.87
C GLY A 515 -1.94 -19.71 61.96
N ALA A 516 -1.59 -20.17 63.16
CA ALA A 516 -1.39 -21.58 63.49
C ALA A 516 -2.41 -22.03 64.54
N GLU A 517 -2.64 -23.34 64.62
CA GLU A 517 -3.57 -23.96 65.56
C GLU A 517 -2.90 -25.16 66.23
N GLY A 518 -3.09 -25.31 67.54
CA GLY A 518 -2.58 -26.44 68.32
C GLY A 518 -1.06 -26.42 68.54
N LEU A 519 -0.42 -25.24 68.65
CA LEU A 519 0.97 -25.15 69.08
C LEU A 519 1.11 -25.61 70.55
N PRO A 520 2.19 -26.31 70.95
CA PRO A 520 2.34 -26.79 72.32
C PRO A 520 2.45 -25.66 73.36
N PRO A 521 1.67 -25.70 74.47
CA PRO A 521 1.56 -24.60 75.44
C PRO A 521 2.89 -24.14 76.04
N GLN A 522 3.85 -25.06 76.17
CA GLN A 522 5.16 -24.81 76.79
C GLN A 522 6.04 -23.87 75.95
N PHE A 523 5.72 -23.68 74.66
CA PHE A 523 6.55 -22.91 73.72
C PHE A 523 5.77 -21.76 73.05
N CYS A 524 4.72 -21.27 73.70
CA CYS A 524 3.80 -20.28 73.15
C CYS A 524 4.09 -18.84 73.58
N ARG A 525 5.13 -18.59 74.40
CA ARG A 525 5.41 -17.28 74.99
C ARG A 525 5.70 -16.21 73.95
N HIS A 526 6.50 -16.57 72.96
CA HIS A 526 6.72 -15.77 71.77
C HIS A 526 6.63 -16.71 70.57
N SER A 527 5.64 -16.53 69.71
CA SER A 527 5.48 -17.35 68.52
C SER A 527 5.38 -16.49 67.26
N PHE A 528 6.15 -16.84 66.24
CA PHE A 528 6.09 -16.18 64.94
C PHE A 528 6.36 -17.18 63.81
N CYS A 529 5.88 -16.85 62.63
CA CYS A 529 6.09 -17.62 61.41
C CYS A 529 7.02 -16.87 60.46
N LYS A 530 8.00 -17.56 59.94
CA LYS A 530 8.88 -17.12 58.86
C LYS A 530 8.44 -17.80 57.56
N LEU A 531 8.28 -16.99 56.52
CA LEU A 531 7.92 -17.37 55.16
C LEU A 531 9.14 -17.21 54.27
N SER A 532 9.44 -18.18 53.43
CA SER A 532 10.48 -18.06 52.40
C SER A 532 10.00 -18.65 51.07
N LEU A 533 10.33 -17.98 49.97
CA LEU A 533 10.03 -18.41 48.60
C LEU A 533 11.24 -19.20 48.08
N LEU A 534 11.02 -20.43 47.63
CA LEU A 534 12.12 -21.35 47.28
C LEU A 534 12.93 -20.97 46.02
N PHE A 535 12.44 -20.02 45.20
CA PHE A 535 13.08 -19.56 43.95
C PHE A 535 13.50 -18.08 43.97
N ASP A 536 13.53 -17.45 45.14
CA ASP A 536 14.06 -16.10 45.25
C ASP A 536 15.59 -16.14 45.20
N GLN A 537 16.20 -15.54 44.17
CA GLN A 537 17.65 -15.50 43.97
C GLN A 537 18.38 -14.81 45.14
N ASP A 538 17.65 -14.03 45.95
CA ASP A 538 18.18 -13.27 47.08
C ASP A 538 17.92 -13.94 48.45
N ASN A 539 17.34 -15.15 48.52
CA ASN A 539 17.01 -15.85 49.77
C ASN A 539 16.19 -15.00 50.77
N ARG A 540 15.32 -14.12 50.27
CA ARG A 540 14.53 -13.23 51.13
C ARG A 540 13.49 -14.02 51.90
N TYR A 541 13.35 -13.68 53.17
CA TYR A 541 12.32 -14.23 54.04
C TYR A 541 11.49 -13.12 54.68
N PHE A 542 10.26 -13.45 55.03
CA PHE A 542 9.33 -12.54 55.69
C PHE A 542 8.85 -13.14 56.99
N THR A 543 8.87 -12.37 58.06
CA THR A 543 8.42 -12.82 59.38
C THR A 543 7.09 -12.17 59.73
N THR A 544 6.20 -12.92 60.39
CA THR A 544 4.98 -12.38 60.99
C THR A 544 5.29 -11.54 62.22
N SER A 545 4.29 -10.84 62.75
CA SER A 545 4.36 -10.34 64.13
C SER A 545 4.52 -11.51 65.10
N THR A 546 5.10 -11.21 66.26
CA THR A 546 5.16 -12.14 67.38
C THR A 546 3.80 -12.16 68.08
N ALA A 547 3.27 -13.35 68.32
CA ALA A 547 2.10 -13.58 69.14
C ALA A 547 2.53 -14.18 70.47
N GLU A 548 2.01 -13.63 71.57
CA GLU A 548 2.42 -14.01 72.92
C GLU A 548 1.37 -14.89 73.60
N ASP A 549 1.86 -15.84 74.39
CA ASP A 549 1.09 -16.73 75.27
C ASP A 549 -0.15 -17.39 74.65
N THR A 550 -0.05 -17.83 73.38
CA THR A 550 -1.17 -18.47 72.68
C THR A 550 -0.77 -19.71 71.89
N THR A 551 -1.59 -20.76 71.99
CA THR A 551 -1.47 -21.99 71.21
C THR A 551 -2.07 -21.88 69.82
N ASN A 552 -2.84 -20.81 69.57
CA ASN A 552 -3.55 -20.57 68.31
C ASN A 552 -3.30 -19.15 67.79
N PRO A 553 -2.04 -18.79 67.47
CA PRO A 553 -1.70 -17.43 67.06
C PRO A 553 -2.37 -17.06 65.75
N ARG A 554 -2.86 -15.80 65.66
CA ARG A 554 -3.37 -15.20 64.43
C ARG A 554 -2.46 -14.07 64.01
N TRP A 555 -1.79 -14.25 62.88
CA TRP A 555 -0.77 -13.31 62.39
C TRP A 555 -1.25 -12.42 61.26
N ASP A 556 -2.18 -12.91 60.44
CA ASP A 556 -2.78 -12.20 59.32
C ASP A 556 -1.81 -11.47 58.38
N LEU A 557 -0.59 -12.00 58.22
CA LEU A 557 0.43 -11.42 57.35
C LEU A 557 0.04 -11.62 55.89
N VAL A 558 -0.13 -10.52 55.15
CA VAL A 558 -0.38 -10.53 53.70
C VAL A 558 0.86 -10.08 52.94
N LYS A 559 1.34 -10.89 51.99
CA LYS A 559 2.46 -10.56 51.10
C LYS A 559 2.09 -10.77 49.64
N ARG A 560 2.55 -9.84 48.80
CA ARG A 560 2.32 -9.84 47.34
C ARG A 560 3.54 -10.40 46.64
N PHE A 561 3.31 -11.23 45.62
CA PHE A 561 4.33 -11.82 44.77
C PHE A 561 3.99 -11.59 43.30
N GLU A 562 5.03 -11.38 42.48
CA GLU A 562 4.93 -11.22 41.04
C GLU A 562 5.95 -12.13 40.36
N LEU A 563 5.49 -12.94 39.42
CA LEU A 563 6.32 -13.80 38.59
C LEU A 563 6.28 -13.26 37.15
N PRO A 564 7.34 -12.59 36.68
CA PRO A 564 7.41 -12.07 35.32
C PRO A 564 7.74 -13.17 34.30
N HIS A 565 7.19 -13.07 33.09
CA HIS A 565 7.56 -13.87 31.91
C HIS A 565 7.63 -15.38 32.14
N LEU A 566 6.48 -16.02 32.39
CA LEU A 566 6.41 -17.46 32.63
C LEU A 566 6.86 -18.27 31.41
N THR A 567 7.82 -19.17 31.60
CA THR A 567 8.23 -20.16 30.58
C THR A 567 7.47 -21.48 30.79
N PRO A 568 7.37 -22.35 29.75
CA PRO A 568 6.74 -23.67 29.89
C PRO A 568 7.39 -24.52 31.00
N GLU A 569 8.71 -24.41 31.17
CA GLU A 569 9.47 -25.09 32.21
C GLU A 569 9.08 -24.62 33.62
N VAL A 570 8.92 -23.31 33.80
CA VAL A 570 8.49 -22.71 35.07
C VAL A 570 7.05 -23.14 35.41
N ILE A 571 6.16 -23.20 34.42
CA ILE A 571 4.78 -23.66 34.60
C ILE A 571 4.74 -25.15 34.97
N ALA A 572 5.54 -26.00 34.32
CA ALA A 572 5.66 -27.41 34.66
C ALA A 572 6.27 -27.63 36.06
N HIS A 573 7.22 -26.78 36.46
CA HIS A 573 7.85 -26.83 37.76
C HIS A 573 6.88 -26.50 38.91
N PHE A 574 6.05 -25.46 38.78
CA PHE A 574 5.06 -25.11 39.80
C PHE A 574 3.97 -26.15 40.01
N ASN A 575 3.72 -27.02 39.04
CA ASN A 575 2.79 -28.13 39.21
C ASN A 575 3.39 -29.30 40.02
N THR A 576 4.72 -29.38 40.14
CA THR A 576 5.43 -30.55 40.68
C THR A 576 6.21 -30.26 41.98
N HIS A 577 6.47 -28.99 42.32
CA HIS A 577 7.33 -28.62 43.45
C HIS A 577 6.65 -27.68 44.45
N HIS A 578 7.16 -27.67 45.70
CA HIS A 578 6.69 -26.74 46.74
C HIS A 578 7.21 -25.33 46.48
N LEU A 579 6.34 -24.33 46.61
CA LEU A 579 6.69 -22.94 46.31
C LEU A 579 7.19 -22.20 47.56
N PHE A 580 6.60 -22.51 48.72
CA PHE A 580 6.86 -21.82 49.97
C PHE A 580 7.27 -22.78 51.07
N THR A 581 8.26 -22.35 51.86
CA THR A 581 8.61 -22.94 53.15
C THR A 581 8.14 -22.02 54.27
N PHE A 582 7.50 -22.61 55.27
CA PHE A 582 7.04 -21.95 56.47
C PHE A 582 7.78 -22.54 57.67
N GLU A 583 8.28 -21.66 58.53
CA GLU A 583 9.02 -22.02 59.73
C GLU A 583 8.40 -21.30 60.91
N VAL A 584 7.83 -22.06 61.86
CA VAL A 584 7.17 -21.51 63.04
C VAL A 584 8.09 -21.71 64.24
N PHE A 585 8.41 -20.61 64.92
CA PHE A 585 9.26 -20.60 66.09
C PHE A 585 8.40 -20.41 67.34
N GLY A 586 8.74 -21.15 68.40
CA GLY A 586 8.12 -21.03 69.71
C GLY A 586 9.18 -21.03 70.82
N PHE A 587 9.14 -20.04 71.69
CA PHE A 587 10.09 -19.91 72.80
C PHE A 587 9.50 -20.47 74.09
N SER A 588 10.32 -21.22 74.83
CA SER A 588 9.98 -21.71 76.16
C SER A 588 9.81 -20.53 77.13
N THR A 589 8.93 -20.69 78.11
CA THR A 589 8.79 -19.78 79.25
C THR A 589 10.05 -19.67 80.07
#